data_AF-A0A7Z8ZDJ5-F1
#
_entry.id   AF-A0A7Z8ZDJ5-F1
#
_cell.length_a   1.000
_cell.length_b   1.000
_cell.length_c   1.000
_cell.angle_alpha   90.00
_cell.angle_beta   90.00
_cell.angle_gamma   90.00
#
_symmetry.space_group_name_H-M   'P 1'
#
loop_
_entity.id
_entity.type
_entity.pdbx_description
1 polymer ?
#
loop_
_entity_poly.entity_id
_entity_poly.type
_entity_poly.pdbx_seq_one_letter_code
_entity_poly.pdbx_strand_id
1 'polypeptide(L)'
;MRKFMMVAGLVTLLSGCGDDGICGNYVNQQFGVRLDIQKDVIKFRNGVFTVKSWDESKKPIYIAKTQNKDLGSWTFKIEKVKDGVVYQGAVFKRN
;
A
#
# COMPACT_ATOMS: atom_id res chain seq x y z
N MET A 1 32.90 -15.86 -28.50
CA MET A 1 31.60 -15.17 -28.66
C MET A 1 30.95 -14.98 -27.29
N ARG A 2 30.19 -13.88 -27.14
CA ARG A 2 29.85 -13.17 -25.90
C ARG A 2 29.25 -14.04 -24.77
N LYS A 3 29.73 -13.78 -23.56
CA LYS A 3 29.17 -14.20 -22.26
C LYS A 3 27.73 -13.68 -22.13
N PHE A 4 26.76 -14.55 -21.89
CA PHE A 4 25.42 -14.16 -21.46
C PHE A 4 25.47 -13.72 -19.99
N MET A 5 25.85 -12.48 -19.76
CA MET A 5 25.50 -11.80 -18.52
C MET A 5 24.00 -11.48 -18.59
N MET A 6 23.17 -12.39 -18.09
CA MET A 6 21.81 -12.05 -17.70
C MET A 6 21.90 -11.17 -16.45
N VAL A 7 22.08 -9.87 -16.66
CA VAL A 7 21.72 -8.86 -15.66
C VAL A 7 20.20 -8.79 -15.69
N ALA A 8 19.56 -9.73 -14.99
CA ALA A 8 18.17 -9.56 -14.59
C ALA A 8 18.14 -8.55 -13.44
N GLY A 9 18.33 -7.27 -13.77
CA GLY A 9 18.01 -6.17 -12.89
C GLY A 9 16.49 -6.07 -12.77
N LEU A 10 15.87 -6.99 -12.02
CA LEU A 10 14.45 -6.90 -11.72
C LEU A 10 14.29 -6.05 -10.46
N VAL A 11 14.37 -4.72 -10.63
CA VAL A 11 13.75 -3.81 -9.66
C VAL A 11 12.24 -3.94 -9.89
N THR A 12 11.57 -4.86 -9.20
CA THR A 12 10.10 -4.85 -9.12
C THR A 12 9.67 -3.67 -8.26
N LEU A 13 9.59 -2.51 -8.91
CA LEU A 13 9.01 -1.29 -8.39
C LEU A 13 7.53 -1.51 -8.00
N LEU A 14 7.31 -1.58 -6.69
CA LEU A 14 6.06 -1.30 -5.96
C LEU A 14 4.85 -2.21 -6.31
N SER A 15 4.69 -3.38 -5.70
CA SER A 15 3.54 -4.26 -6.02
C SER A 15 2.37 -4.29 -5.03
N GLY A 16 2.08 -3.20 -4.30
CA GLY A 16 0.82 -3.10 -3.53
C GLY A 16 -0.46 -3.11 -4.39
N CYS A 17 -0.35 -2.84 -5.70
CA CYS A 17 -1.47 -2.61 -6.62
C CYS A 17 -1.62 -3.63 -7.77
N GLY A 18 -1.13 -4.88 -7.66
CA GLY A 18 -1.39 -5.90 -8.69
C GLY A 18 -2.89 -6.22 -8.88
N ASP A 19 -3.23 -7.12 -9.80
CA ASP A 19 -4.63 -7.55 -10.06
C ASP A 19 -5.37 -8.01 -8.79
N ASP A 20 -4.62 -8.55 -7.83
CA ASP A 20 -5.10 -8.97 -6.50
C ASP A 20 -4.61 -8.08 -5.33
N GLY A 21 -4.17 -6.86 -5.63
CA GLY A 21 -3.64 -5.90 -4.68
C GLY A 21 -4.70 -5.17 -3.85
N ILE A 22 -4.25 -4.17 -3.11
CA ILE A 22 -5.06 -3.36 -2.17
C ILE A 22 -5.21 -1.91 -2.60
N CYS A 23 -4.88 -1.60 -3.84
CA CYS A 23 -5.03 -0.23 -4.33
C CYS A 23 -6.48 0.07 -4.68
N GLY A 24 -6.88 1.30 -4.44
CA GLY A 24 -8.26 1.73 -4.56
C GLY A 24 -8.63 2.74 -3.48
N ASN A 25 -9.87 3.21 -3.58
CA ASN A 25 -10.46 4.13 -2.64
C ASN A 25 -11.31 3.35 -1.65
N TYR A 26 -11.08 3.59 -0.37
CA TYR A 26 -11.79 2.92 0.70
C TYR A 26 -12.38 3.94 1.66
N VAL A 27 -13.54 3.60 2.23
CA VAL A 27 -14.26 4.42 3.20
C VAL A 27 -14.57 3.57 4.42
N ASN A 28 -14.19 4.07 5.59
CA ASN A 28 -14.74 3.57 6.83
C ASN A 28 -16.12 4.22 7.03
N GLN A 29 -17.18 3.42 6.90
CA GLN A 29 -18.56 3.91 6.97
C GLN A 29 -18.95 4.42 8.37
N GLN A 30 -18.31 3.93 9.43
CA GLN A 30 -18.60 4.33 10.80
C GLN A 30 -18.12 5.75 11.11
N PHE A 31 -16.97 6.14 10.57
CA PHE A 31 -16.32 7.42 10.88
C PHE A 31 -16.26 8.38 9.69
N GLY A 32 -16.73 7.96 8.50
CA GLY A 32 -16.65 8.75 7.26
C GLY A 32 -15.20 9.00 6.77
N VAL A 33 -14.22 8.27 7.32
CA VAL A 33 -12.80 8.47 7.01
C VAL A 33 -12.44 7.74 5.72
N ARG A 34 -11.73 8.45 4.83
CA ARG A 34 -11.22 7.91 3.56
C ARG A 34 -9.79 7.40 3.70
N LEU A 35 -9.52 6.30 3.02
CA LEU A 35 -8.20 5.72 2.83
C LEU A 35 -8.03 5.45 1.33
N ASP A 36 -7.22 6.26 0.66
CA ASP A 36 -6.89 6.13 -0.76
C ASP A 36 -5.50 5.51 -0.86
N ILE A 37 -5.43 4.29 -1.41
CA ILE A 37 -4.20 3.51 -1.53
C ILE A 37 -3.81 3.47 -3.01
N GLN A 38 -2.67 4.07 -3.33
CA GLN A 38 -2.05 4.05 -4.65
C GLN A 38 -0.66 3.42 -4.55
N LYS A 39 -0.05 3.17 -5.71
CA LYS A 39 1.22 2.45 -5.82
C LYS A 39 2.35 3.16 -5.07
N ASP A 40 2.38 4.48 -5.20
CA ASP A 40 3.42 5.40 -4.77
C ASP A 40 2.94 6.39 -3.69
N VAL A 41 1.63 6.46 -3.42
CA VAL A 41 1.03 7.38 -2.47
C VAL A 41 -0.11 6.72 -1.70
N ILE A 42 -0.16 6.95 -0.39
CA ILE A 42 -1.33 6.66 0.45
C ILE A 42 -1.87 7.99 0.98
N LYS A 43 -3.18 8.22 0.89
CA LYS A 43 -3.84 9.38 1.51
C LYS A 43 -4.74 8.91 2.63
N PHE A 44 -4.56 9.49 3.81
CA PHE A 44 -5.31 9.13 5.01
C PHE A 44 -5.49 10.35 5.91
N ARG A 45 -6.73 10.66 6.31
CA ARG A 45 -7.08 11.79 7.19
C ARG A 45 -6.36 13.10 6.81
N ASN A 46 -6.50 13.52 5.54
CA ASN A 46 -5.84 14.68 4.94
C ASN A 46 -4.29 14.62 4.84
N GLY A 47 -3.66 13.58 5.40
CA GLY A 47 -2.25 13.32 5.22
C GLY A 47 -1.96 12.67 3.87
N VAL A 48 -0.84 13.05 3.26
CA VAL A 48 -0.28 12.44 2.05
C VAL A 48 1.01 11.72 2.43
N PHE A 49 1.09 10.43 2.16
CA PHE A 49 2.18 9.56 2.56
C PHE A 49 2.81 8.96 1.30
N THR A 50 4.02 9.40 0.95
CA THR A 50 4.75 8.87 -0.20
C THR A 50 5.29 7.48 0.14
N VAL A 51 4.88 6.47 -0.62
CA VAL A 51 5.35 5.09 -0.45
C VAL A 51 6.80 4.98 -0.93
N LYS A 52 7.65 4.40 -0.09
CA LYS A 52 9.05 4.11 -0.38
C LYS A 52 9.25 2.66 -0.76
N SER A 53 8.52 1.75 -0.11
CA SER A 53 8.52 0.34 -0.46
C SER A 53 7.27 -0.38 0.06
N TRP A 54 6.98 -1.50 -0.58
CA TRP A 54 5.97 -2.47 -0.17
C TRP A 54 6.67 -3.75 0.30
N ASP A 55 6.20 -4.30 1.42
CA ASP A 55 6.48 -5.66 1.86
C ASP A 55 5.19 -6.47 1.81
N GLU A 56 5.21 -7.48 0.97
CA GLU A 56 4.11 -8.38 0.63
C GLU A 56 4.39 -9.82 1.06
N SER A 57 5.46 -10.06 1.83
CA SER A 57 5.83 -11.40 2.29
C SER A 57 4.82 -12.03 3.25
N LYS A 58 3.89 -11.23 3.80
CA LYS A 58 2.91 -11.62 4.83
C LYS A 58 1.46 -11.50 4.35
N LYS A 59 1.19 -11.67 3.05
CA LYS A 59 -0.18 -11.65 2.52
C LYS A 59 -1.12 -12.55 3.37
N PRO A 60 -2.35 -12.09 3.67
CA PRO A 60 -3.04 -10.94 3.07
C PRO A 60 -2.68 -9.57 3.67
N ILE A 61 -1.66 -9.50 4.53
CA ILE A 61 -1.15 -8.24 5.10
C ILE A 61 -0.11 -7.62 4.16
N TYR A 62 -0.36 -6.36 3.78
CA TYR A 62 0.51 -5.51 3.00
C TYR A 62 1.12 -4.46 3.93
N ILE A 63 2.44 -4.31 3.87
CA ILE A 63 3.17 -3.35 4.70
C ILE A 63 3.78 -2.28 3.78
N ALA A 64 3.27 -1.05 3.83
CA ALA A 64 3.85 0.08 3.12
C ALA A 64 4.73 0.91 4.07
N LYS A 65 6.02 1.02 3.75
CA LYS A 65 6.91 2.01 4.37
C LYS A 65 6.73 3.33 3.63
N THR A 66 6.39 4.38 4.36
CA THR A 66 6.03 5.68 3.79
C THR A 66 6.77 6.82 4.46
N GLN A 67 6.79 7.97 3.79
CA GLN A 67 7.26 9.24 4.32
C GLN A 67 6.14 10.27 4.20
N ASN A 68 5.85 10.96 5.29
CA ASN A 68 5.01 12.15 5.34
C ASN A 68 5.87 13.38 5.67
N LYS A 69 5.43 14.57 5.22
CA LYS A 69 6.18 15.82 5.42
C LYS A 69 6.24 16.24 6.89
N ASP A 70 5.15 16.05 7.62
CA ASP A 70 4.99 16.56 8.98
C ASP A 70 5.27 15.48 10.04
N LEU A 71 4.82 14.25 9.77
CA LEU A 71 4.91 13.11 10.70
C LEU A 71 6.18 12.28 10.53
N GLY A 72 6.97 12.54 9.48
CA GLY A 72 8.17 11.76 9.19
C GLY A 72 7.88 10.37 8.60
N SER A 73 8.69 9.39 9.00
CA SER A 73 8.54 8.00 8.54
C SER A 73 7.32 7.35 9.19
N TRP A 74 6.48 6.71 8.39
CA TRP A 74 5.27 6.05 8.85
C TRP A 74 5.08 4.71 8.14
N THR A 75 4.62 3.70 8.89
CA THR A 75 4.37 2.35 8.33
C THR A 75 2.88 2.05 8.35
N PHE A 76 2.32 1.79 7.17
CA PHE A 76 0.97 1.28 7.02
C PHE A 76 1.00 -0.24 7.02
N LYS A 77 0.31 -0.87 7.98
CA LYS A 77 0.02 -2.30 7.99
C LYS A 77 -1.46 -2.49 7.62
N ILE A 78 -1.71 -2.93 6.39
CA ILE A 78 -3.04 -2.99 5.79
C ILE A 78 -3.36 -4.45 5.47
N GLU A 79 -4.45 -4.96 6.01
CA GLU A 79 -4.91 -6.33 5.73
C GLU A 79 -5.99 -6.31 4.65
N LYS A 80 -5.81 -7.08 3.57
CA LYS A 80 -6.85 -7.29 2.55
C LYS A 80 -7.93 -8.20 3.13
N VAL A 81 -9.18 -7.76 3.06
CA VAL A 81 -10.37 -8.57 3.37
C VAL A 81 -11.29 -8.61 2.15
N LYS A 82 -12.32 -9.45 2.17
CA LYS A 82 -13.17 -9.74 1.00
C LYS A 82 -13.67 -8.48 0.28
N ASP A 83 -14.26 -7.54 1.01
CA ASP A 83 -14.90 -6.34 0.44
C ASP A 83 -14.18 -5.03 0.80
N GLY A 84 -12.89 -5.11 1.14
CA GLY A 84 -12.18 -3.94 1.63
C GLY A 84 -10.80 -4.21 2.22
N VAL A 85 -10.41 -3.35 3.14
CA VAL A 85 -9.17 -3.47 3.90
C VAL A 85 -9.37 -3.16 5.37
N VAL A 86 -8.51 -3.71 6.22
CA VAL A 86 -8.42 -3.34 7.64
C VAL A 86 -7.15 -2.54 7.86
N TYR A 87 -7.29 -1.38 8.50
CA TYR A 87 -6.18 -0.54 8.92
C TYR A 87 -6.43 -0.03 10.34
N GLN A 88 -5.43 -0.21 11.22
CA GLN A 88 -5.52 0.15 12.65
C GLN A 88 -6.77 -0.42 13.36
N GLY A 89 -7.17 -1.65 13.01
CA GLY A 89 -8.35 -2.31 13.58
C GLY A 89 -9.70 -1.83 13.03
N ALA A 90 -9.71 -0.85 12.13
CA ALA A 90 -10.93 -0.35 11.48
C ALA A 90 -11.09 -0.94 10.08
N VAL A 91 -12.32 -1.35 9.74
CA VAL A 91 -12.67 -1.84 8.40
C VAL A 91 -12.97 -0.65 7.48
N PHE A 92 -12.34 -0.63 6.30
CA PHE A 92 -12.64 0.30 5.22
C PHE A 92 -13.18 -0.50 4.04
N LYS A 93 -14.41 -0.22 3.63
CA LYS A 93 -15.01 -0.87 2.46
C LYS A 93 -14.55 -0.15 1.19
N ARG A 94 -14.37 -0.89 0.11
CA ARG A 94 -14.08 -0.28 -1.18
C ARG A 94 -15.27 0.58 -1.62
N ASN A 95 -14.99 1.81 -2.04
CA ASN A 95 -15.96 2.78 -2.53
C ASN A 95 -15.97 2.81 -4.06
#